data_AF-A0A1C5IKI6-F1
#
_entry.id   AF-A0A1C5IKI6-F1
#
_cell.length_a   1.000
_cell.length_b   1.000
_cell.length_c   1.000
_cell.angle_alpha   90.00
_cell.angle_beta   90.00
_cell.angle_gamma   90.00
#
_symmetry.space_group_name_H-M   'P 1'
#
loop_
_entity.id
_entity.type
_entity.pdbx_description
1 polymer ?
#
loop_
_entity_poly.entity_id
_entity_poly.type
_entity_poly.pdbx_seq_one_letter_code
_entity_poly.pdbx_strand_id
1 'polypeptide(L)'
;MTFARLVATVAAPLDSASADAPQMLHWPGRRLLAQRGDTELAVRDLDGEGTGVRFPAPWPRRYGSVTVSPTGDLAVFAGVHALRAVDSTGAVRWEIRHGCWSAAVCTEAHASFSEYADDYHHGHADSGSVAFSSDGKLLWAHIRNRAGRDVEEEWLILDPADGTVLTRAETMTVASGSIHFPHPNPAYMGLTVLA
;
A
#
# COMPACT_ATOMS: atom_id res chain seq x y z
N MET A 1 -11.99 16.36 -30.87
CA MET A 1 -11.66 14.93 -30.74
C MET A 1 -10.22 14.84 -30.27
N THR A 2 -9.99 14.27 -29.10
CA THR A 2 -8.63 14.01 -28.59
C THR A 2 -8.23 12.62 -29.06
N PHE A 3 -7.18 12.51 -29.88
CA PHE A 3 -6.66 11.21 -30.30
C PHE A 3 -5.61 10.74 -29.29
N ALA A 4 -5.78 9.52 -28.78
CA ALA A 4 -4.72 8.87 -28.01
C ALA A 4 -3.64 8.39 -29.00
N ARG A 5 -2.36 8.65 -28.66
CA ARG A 5 -1.20 8.17 -29.43
C ARG A 5 -0.28 7.40 -28.49
N LEU A 6 0.17 6.24 -28.93
CA LEU A 6 1.23 5.50 -28.23
C LEU A 6 2.49 6.38 -28.16
N VAL A 7 2.95 6.67 -26.95
CA VAL A 7 4.16 7.48 -26.71
C VAL A 7 5.39 6.62 -26.41
N ALA A 8 5.20 5.46 -25.77
CA ALA A 8 6.26 4.52 -25.43
C ALA A 8 5.68 3.14 -25.09
N THR A 9 6.49 2.10 -25.24
CA THR A 9 6.23 0.75 -24.72
C THR A 9 7.30 0.43 -23.68
N VAL A 10 6.89 -0.03 -22.50
CA VAL A 10 7.81 -0.41 -21.42
C VAL A 10 7.50 -1.85 -21.03
N ALA A 11 8.55 -2.66 -20.91
CA ALA A 11 8.41 -4.03 -20.41
C ALA A 11 8.02 -4.02 -18.92
N ALA A 12 7.04 -4.85 -18.57
CA ALA A 12 6.66 -5.09 -17.18
C ALA A 12 7.90 -5.53 -16.35
N PRO A 13 8.10 -4.98 -15.13
CA PRO A 13 9.24 -5.37 -14.30
C PRO A 13 9.27 -6.85 -13.88
N LEU A 14 8.09 -7.47 -13.74
CA LEU A 14 7.89 -8.84 -13.27
C LEU A 14 7.01 -9.63 -14.24
N ASP A 15 7.09 -10.96 -14.13
CA ASP A 15 6.29 -11.89 -14.92
C ASP A 15 4.80 -11.82 -14.55
N SER A 16 3.93 -11.76 -15.56
CA SER A 16 2.49 -11.56 -15.37
C SER A 16 1.78 -12.75 -14.70
N ALA A 17 2.35 -13.95 -14.67
CA ALA A 17 1.74 -15.07 -13.96
C ALA A 17 1.96 -14.99 -12.44
N SER A 18 2.95 -14.20 -12.00
CA SER A 18 3.41 -14.12 -10.61
C SER A 18 3.32 -12.73 -9.99
N ALA A 19 2.72 -11.77 -10.70
CA ALA A 19 2.61 -10.39 -10.25
C ALA A 19 1.31 -9.74 -10.70
N ASP A 20 0.93 -8.67 -10.00
CA ASP A 20 -0.20 -7.83 -10.38
C ASP A 20 0.08 -7.06 -11.68
N ALA A 21 -0.96 -6.41 -12.22
CA ALA A 21 -0.80 -5.49 -13.34
C ALA A 21 0.12 -4.32 -12.94
N PRO A 22 1.11 -3.94 -13.78
CA PRO A 22 1.95 -2.77 -13.52
C PRO A 22 1.11 -1.50 -13.31
N GLN A 23 1.46 -0.73 -12.28
CA GLN A 23 0.83 0.54 -11.94
C GLN A 23 1.77 1.70 -12.22
N MET A 24 1.25 2.77 -12.82
CA MET A 24 2.00 4.00 -13.06
C MET A 24 1.78 4.98 -11.92
N LEU A 25 2.84 5.29 -11.17
CA LEU A 25 2.84 6.33 -10.15
C LEU A 25 3.36 7.63 -10.78
N HIS A 26 2.55 8.68 -10.70
CA HIS A 26 2.86 9.98 -11.27
C HIS A 26 3.25 10.96 -10.17
N TRP A 27 4.49 11.44 -10.24
CA TRP A 27 5.03 12.45 -9.33
C TRP A 27 5.38 13.72 -10.10
N PRO A 28 5.51 14.86 -9.40
CA PRO A 28 6.06 16.07 -10.00
C PRO A 28 7.44 15.80 -10.62
N GLY A 29 7.52 15.82 -11.94
CA GLY A 29 8.76 15.62 -12.70
C GLY A 29 9.28 14.18 -12.79
N ARG A 30 8.51 13.17 -12.36
CA ARG A 30 8.97 11.77 -12.36
C ARG A 30 7.82 10.77 -12.47
N ARG A 31 8.02 9.72 -13.26
CA ARG A 31 7.08 8.60 -13.39
C ARG A 31 7.76 7.30 -12.97
N LEU A 32 7.12 6.58 -12.06
CA LEU A 32 7.57 5.27 -11.63
C LEU A 32 6.59 4.21 -12.12
N LEU A 33 7.12 3.14 -12.71
CA LEU A 33 6.37 1.93 -12.98
C LEU A 33 6.58 0.96 -11.83
N ALA A 34 5.55 0.69 -11.05
CA ALA A 34 5.58 -0.23 -9.92
C ALA A 34 4.81 -1.52 -10.27
N GLN A 35 5.35 -2.67 -9.89
CA GLN A 35 4.66 -3.95 -10.06
C GLN A 35 4.90 -4.86 -8.86
N ARG A 36 3.79 -5.35 -8.30
CA ARG A 36 3.76 -6.11 -7.05
C ARG A 36 3.72 -7.61 -7.33
N GLY A 37 4.73 -8.34 -6.87
CA GLY A 37 4.75 -9.81 -6.82
C GLY A 37 4.54 -10.33 -5.41
N ASP A 38 4.60 -11.65 -5.22
CA ASP A 38 4.43 -12.26 -3.88
C ASP A 38 5.60 -11.99 -2.94
N THR A 39 6.83 -11.95 -3.47
CA THR A 39 8.05 -11.83 -2.66
C THR A 39 8.71 -10.46 -2.76
N GLU A 40 8.28 -9.63 -3.70
CA GLU A 40 8.87 -8.30 -3.92
C GLU A 40 7.88 -7.29 -4.51
N LEU A 41 8.27 -6.02 -4.44
CA LEU A 41 7.77 -4.93 -5.27
C LEU A 41 8.92 -4.46 -6.15
N ALA A 42 8.73 -4.50 -7.47
CA ALA A 42 9.69 -3.97 -8.43
C ALA A 42 9.25 -2.58 -8.90
N VAL A 43 10.18 -1.63 -8.91
CA VAL A 43 9.94 -0.23 -9.29
C VAL A 43 10.97 0.16 -10.34
N ARG A 44 10.51 0.76 -11.44
CA ARG A 44 11.38 1.31 -12.49
C ARG A 44 11.08 2.79 -12.68
N ASP A 45 12.13 3.60 -12.65
CA ASP A 45 12.06 4.99 -13.08
C ASP A 45 11.99 5.05 -14.62
N LEU A 46 10.95 5.71 -15.15
CA LEU A 46 10.75 5.84 -16.59
C LEU A 46 11.33 7.11 -17.19
N ASP A 47 11.66 8.10 -16.35
CA ASP A 47 12.19 9.39 -16.78
C ASP A 47 13.70 9.51 -16.52
N GLY A 48 14.25 8.63 -15.66
CA GLY A 48 15.70 8.49 -15.44
C GLY A 48 16.37 7.44 -16.35
N GLU A 49 17.58 7.04 -15.98
CA GLU A 49 18.42 6.03 -16.68
C GLU A 49 17.85 4.59 -16.63
N GLY A 50 16.60 4.41 -16.21
CA GLY A 50 15.94 3.11 -16.17
C GLY A 50 16.38 2.18 -15.03
N THR A 51 17.11 2.67 -14.02
CA THR A 51 17.52 1.87 -12.85
C THR A 51 16.30 1.33 -12.12
N GLY A 52 16.22 0.00 -12.00
CA GLY A 52 15.18 -0.69 -11.25
C GLY A 52 15.57 -0.85 -9.79
N VAL A 53 14.62 -0.57 -8.88
CA VAL A 53 14.72 -0.84 -7.45
C VAL A 53 13.75 -1.96 -7.10
N ARG A 54 14.15 -2.85 -6.20
CA ARG A 54 13.30 -3.93 -5.69
C ARG A 54 13.20 -3.81 -4.18
N PHE A 55 12.01 -4.03 -3.65
CA PHE A 55 11.72 -4.02 -2.22
C PHE A 55 11.26 -5.40 -1.80
N PRO A 56 11.92 -6.06 -0.83
CA PRO A 56 11.42 -7.30 -0.26
C PRO A 56 10.03 -7.12 0.33
N ALA A 57 9.14 -8.06 0.01
CA ALA A 57 7.77 -8.06 0.49
C ALA A 57 7.67 -8.63 1.91
N PRO A 58 6.98 -7.96 2.83
CA PRO A 58 6.75 -8.53 4.15
C PRO A 58 5.67 -9.64 4.16
N TRP A 59 4.84 -9.72 3.10
CA TRP A 59 3.80 -10.73 2.89
C TRP A 59 3.46 -10.87 1.38
N PRO A 60 2.77 -11.93 0.93
CA PRO A 60 2.31 -12.09 -0.47
C PRO A 60 1.38 -10.98 -0.99
N ARG A 61 1.26 -10.82 -2.31
CA ARG A 61 0.50 -9.72 -2.94
C ARG A 61 -1.00 -9.74 -2.68
N ARG A 62 -1.54 -10.91 -2.35
CA ARG A 62 -2.95 -11.06 -1.96
C ARG A 62 -3.31 -10.27 -0.70
N TYR A 63 -2.32 -9.84 0.09
CA TYR A 63 -2.54 -9.13 1.34
C TYR A 63 -2.29 -7.63 1.16
N GLY A 64 -3.40 -6.92 0.98
CA GLY A 64 -3.49 -5.47 0.96
C GLY A 64 -2.71 -4.76 -0.14
N SER A 65 -2.80 -3.43 -0.13
CA SER A 65 -2.20 -2.59 -1.16
C SER A 65 -0.75 -2.25 -0.87
N VAL A 66 -0.09 -1.63 -1.86
CA VAL A 66 1.29 -1.15 -1.74
C VAL A 66 1.43 0.19 -2.46
N THR A 67 2.30 1.05 -1.94
CA THR A 67 2.68 2.31 -2.59
C THR A 67 4.17 2.59 -2.43
N VAL A 68 4.70 3.52 -3.22
CA VAL A 68 6.12 3.89 -3.26
C VAL A 68 6.25 5.41 -3.14
N SER A 69 7.22 5.86 -2.37
CA SER A 69 7.58 7.27 -2.26
C SER A 69 7.98 7.88 -3.62
N PRO A 70 7.87 9.21 -3.81
CA PRO A 70 8.29 9.86 -5.05
C PRO A 70 9.78 9.67 -5.39
N THR A 71 10.60 9.58 -4.35
CA THR A 71 12.04 9.32 -4.43
C THR A 71 12.36 7.88 -4.80
N GLY A 72 11.40 6.95 -4.69
CA GLY A 72 11.58 5.55 -5.07
C GLY A 72 12.51 4.77 -4.13
N ASP A 73 12.71 5.25 -2.91
CA ASP A 73 13.61 4.67 -1.90
C ASP A 73 12.88 4.06 -0.69
N LEU A 74 11.57 4.31 -0.57
CA LEU A 74 10.67 3.74 0.44
C LEU A 74 9.44 3.12 -0.22
N ALA A 75 9.10 1.89 0.17
CA ALA A 75 7.84 1.23 -0.16
C ALA A 75 7.02 0.99 1.12
N VAL A 76 5.72 1.25 1.05
CA VAL A 76 4.79 1.00 2.17
C VAL A 76 3.77 -0.04 1.78
N PHE A 77 3.71 -1.11 2.56
CA PHE A 77 2.79 -2.22 2.39
C PHE A 77 1.67 -2.11 3.41
N ALA A 78 0.43 -2.12 2.95
CA ALA A 78 -0.73 -2.38 3.80
C ALA A 78 -0.96 -3.89 3.86
N GLY A 79 -0.98 -4.46 5.06
CA GLY A 79 -1.14 -5.88 5.29
C GLY A 79 -2.37 -6.20 6.11
N VAL A 80 -2.50 -7.47 6.50
CA VAL A 80 -3.62 -7.96 7.30
C VAL A 80 -3.60 -7.41 8.74
N HIS A 81 -2.43 -7.13 9.30
CA HIS A 81 -2.28 -6.69 10.71
C HIS A 81 -1.37 -5.47 10.90
N ALA A 82 -0.75 -4.97 9.84
CA ALA A 82 0.19 -3.88 9.93
C ALA A 82 0.32 -3.10 8.62
N LEU A 83 0.63 -1.81 8.77
CA LEU A 83 1.34 -1.04 7.75
C LEU A 83 2.84 -1.19 8.01
N ARG A 84 3.61 -1.49 6.96
CA ARG A 84 5.06 -1.62 7.08
C ARG A 84 5.77 -0.87 5.97
N ALA A 85 6.63 0.06 6.37
CA ALA A 85 7.51 0.76 5.44
C ALA A 85 8.88 0.10 5.42
N VAL A 86 9.37 -0.22 4.22
CA VAL A 86 10.65 -0.89 4.01
C VAL A 86 11.45 -0.16 2.96
N ASP A 87 12.76 -0.23 3.09
CA ASP A 87 13.67 0.17 2.02
C ASP A 87 14.03 -1.00 1.10
N SER A 88 14.84 -0.73 0.08
CA SER A 88 15.25 -1.71 -0.93
C SER A 88 16.08 -2.87 -0.38
N THR A 89 16.65 -2.75 0.82
CA THR A 89 17.33 -3.86 1.51
C THR A 89 16.37 -4.78 2.24
N GLY A 90 15.11 -4.37 2.39
CA GLY A 90 14.10 -5.03 3.21
C GLY A 90 14.11 -4.60 4.68
N ALA A 91 14.96 -3.63 5.05
CA ALA A 91 14.97 -3.09 6.39
C ALA A 91 13.68 -2.31 6.67
N VAL A 92 13.03 -2.64 7.78
CA VAL A 92 11.83 -1.94 8.24
C VAL A 92 12.24 -0.57 8.76
N ARG A 93 11.73 0.50 8.12
CA ARG A 93 11.94 1.88 8.57
C ARG A 93 10.99 2.25 9.70
N TRP A 94 9.75 1.81 9.58
CA TRP A 94 8.72 1.93 10.62
C TRP A 94 7.57 0.94 10.37
N GLU A 95 6.79 0.67 11.41
CA GLU A 95 5.63 -0.22 11.38
C GLU A 95 4.51 0.35 12.26
N ILE A 96 3.28 0.28 11.77
CA ILE A 96 2.07 0.56 12.54
C ILE A 96 1.22 -0.69 12.57
N ARG A 97 1.04 -1.26 13.76
CA ARG A 97 0.16 -2.41 13.97
C ARG A 97 -1.28 -1.95 14.13
N HIS A 98 -2.18 -2.71 13.53
CA HIS A 98 -3.60 -2.42 13.52
C HIS A 98 -4.39 -3.74 13.68
N GLY A 99 -5.70 -3.66 13.87
CA GLY A 99 -6.56 -4.84 14.01
C GLY A 99 -6.50 -5.74 12.78
N CYS A 100 -6.66 -7.06 12.99
CA CYS A 100 -6.61 -8.05 11.92
C CYS A 100 -7.75 -7.84 10.92
N TRP A 101 -7.47 -7.83 9.62
CA TRP A 101 -8.50 -7.76 8.58
C TRP A 101 -9.30 -9.07 8.41
N SER A 102 -8.91 -10.20 9.05
CA SER A 102 -9.75 -11.41 9.16
C SER A 102 -10.77 -11.31 10.32
N ALA A 103 -11.24 -10.08 10.56
CA ALA A 103 -12.07 -9.62 11.67
C ALA A 103 -13.22 -10.53 12.10
N ALA A 104 -13.95 -11.08 11.13
CA ALA A 104 -15.13 -11.90 11.37
C ALA A 104 -14.81 -13.16 12.20
N VAL A 105 -13.55 -13.59 12.18
CA VAL A 105 -13.09 -14.82 12.84
C VAL A 105 -11.80 -14.63 13.63
N CYS A 106 -11.13 -13.48 13.53
CA CYS A 106 -9.87 -13.17 14.20
C CYS A 106 -9.95 -11.82 14.93
N THR A 107 -9.86 -11.87 16.25
CA THR A 107 -9.71 -10.71 17.14
C THR A 107 -8.29 -10.58 17.69
N GLU A 108 -7.39 -11.47 17.28
CA GLU A 108 -6.01 -11.51 17.74
C GLU A 108 -5.20 -10.34 17.18
N ALA A 109 -4.25 -9.87 18.00
CA ALA A 109 -3.29 -8.86 17.61
C ALA A 109 -2.00 -9.52 17.14
N HIS A 110 -1.93 -9.88 15.86
CA HIS A 110 -0.77 -10.53 15.27
C HIS A 110 0.50 -9.70 15.39
N ALA A 111 1.62 -10.36 15.73
CA ALA A 111 2.93 -9.73 15.75
C ALA A 111 3.69 -9.92 14.43
N SER A 112 3.32 -10.92 13.62
CA SER A 112 3.95 -11.17 12.34
C SER A 112 3.03 -11.92 11.36
N PHE A 113 3.40 -11.89 10.07
CA PHE A 113 2.74 -12.66 9.01
C PHE A 113 2.84 -14.18 9.23
N SER A 114 3.93 -14.68 9.83
CA SER A 114 4.17 -16.12 10.00
C SER A 114 3.14 -16.81 10.89
N GLU A 115 2.46 -16.06 11.77
CA GLU A 115 1.42 -16.59 12.65
C GLU A 115 0.20 -17.11 11.90
N TYR A 116 -0.06 -16.59 10.69
CA TYR A 116 -1.25 -16.93 9.90
C TYR A 116 -0.94 -17.23 8.43
N ALA A 117 0.32 -17.44 8.08
CA ALA A 117 0.75 -17.59 6.67
C ALA A 117 -0.01 -18.72 5.93
N ASP A 118 -0.29 -19.81 6.64
CA ASP A 118 -0.99 -21.00 6.15
C ASP A 118 -2.44 -21.11 6.66
N ASP A 119 -2.96 -20.07 7.33
CA ASP A 119 -4.31 -20.06 7.85
C ASP A 119 -5.34 -19.75 6.76
N TYR A 120 -6.36 -20.61 6.66
CA TYR A 120 -7.40 -20.50 5.64
C TYR A 120 -8.21 -19.20 5.75
N HIS A 121 -8.52 -18.77 6.98
CA HIS A 121 -9.34 -17.58 7.20
C HIS A 121 -8.60 -16.29 6.89
N HIS A 122 -7.31 -16.23 7.22
CA HIS A 122 -6.48 -15.09 6.86
C HIS A 122 -6.22 -15.04 5.36
N GLY A 123 -6.16 -16.20 4.68
CA GLY A 123 -6.06 -16.28 3.22
C GLY A 123 -7.17 -15.54 2.47
N HIS A 124 -8.30 -15.25 3.13
CA HIS A 124 -9.46 -14.52 2.59
C HIS A 124 -9.78 -13.26 3.41
N ALA A 125 -8.81 -12.74 4.16
CA ALA A 125 -9.00 -11.51 4.91
C ALA A 125 -9.32 -10.34 3.97
N ASP A 126 -10.11 -9.38 4.48
CA ASP A 126 -10.27 -8.08 3.83
C ASP A 126 -8.94 -7.31 3.80
N SER A 127 -8.98 -6.08 3.28
CA SER A 127 -7.77 -5.28 3.19
C SER A 127 -7.98 -3.78 3.27
N GLY A 128 -7.05 -3.15 4.00
CA GLY A 128 -6.80 -1.73 3.94
C GLY A 128 -6.04 -1.32 2.69
N SER A 129 -5.85 -0.01 2.56
CA SER A 129 -5.07 0.59 1.48
C SER A 129 -4.13 1.66 2.00
N VAL A 130 -3.14 2.01 1.20
CA VAL A 130 -2.16 3.05 1.51
C VAL A 130 -1.76 3.80 0.23
N ALA A 131 -1.64 5.12 0.32
CA ALA A 131 -1.19 5.97 -0.78
C ALA A 131 -0.50 7.25 -0.29
N PHE A 132 0.51 7.69 -1.03
CA PHE A 132 1.09 9.02 -0.84
C PHE A 132 0.18 10.10 -1.46
N SER A 133 0.15 11.27 -0.82
CA SER A 133 -0.28 12.53 -1.43
C SER A 133 0.55 12.85 -2.69
N SER A 134 0.00 13.68 -3.60
CA SER A 134 0.62 13.96 -4.89
C SER A 134 1.99 14.66 -4.82
N ASP A 135 2.33 15.30 -3.69
CA ASP A 135 3.66 15.87 -3.42
C ASP A 135 4.55 14.97 -2.54
N GLY A 136 4.03 13.81 -2.12
CA GLY A 136 4.70 12.82 -1.30
C GLY A 136 4.94 13.18 0.15
N LYS A 137 4.44 14.33 0.64
CA LYS A 137 4.72 14.78 2.01
C LYS A 137 3.83 14.14 3.06
N LEU A 138 2.66 13.68 2.66
CA LEU A 138 1.72 12.95 3.50
C LEU A 138 1.51 11.55 2.95
N LEU A 139 1.34 10.60 3.86
CA LEU A 139 0.89 9.26 3.57
C LEU A 139 -0.49 9.05 4.16
N TRP A 140 -1.39 8.47 3.38
CA TRP A 140 -2.76 8.17 3.77
C TRP A 140 -2.90 6.66 3.88
N ALA A 141 -3.55 6.18 4.93
CA ALA A 141 -3.77 4.75 5.11
C ALA A 141 -5.17 4.45 5.65
N HIS A 142 -5.83 3.47 5.06
CA HIS A 142 -7.06 2.89 5.58
C HIS A 142 -6.69 1.63 6.35
N ILE A 143 -6.94 1.63 7.66
CA ILE A 143 -6.61 0.53 8.55
C ILE A 143 -7.83 0.13 9.36
N ARG A 144 -7.76 -1.03 10.01
CA ARG A 144 -8.70 -1.42 11.04
C ARG A 144 -8.08 -1.12 12.40
N ASN A 145 -8.70 -0.32 13.25
CA ASN A 145 -8.12 0.06 14.54
C ASN A 145 -7.89 -1.15 15.46
N ARG A 146 -7.11 -0.97 16.52
CA ARG A 146 -6.84 -2.04 17.51
C ARG A 146 -7.60 -1.80 18.84
N ALA A 147 -8.17 -0.62 19.02
CA ALA A 147 -8.56 -0.12 20.33
C ALA A 147 -10.07 -0.31 20.57
N GLY A 148 -10.45 -1.27 21.44
CA GLY A 148 -11.79 -1.35 21.98
C GLY A 148 -12.45 -2.72 21.85
N ARG A 149 -13.69 -2.82 22.35
CA ARG A 149 -14.56 -3.99 22.12
C ARG A 149 -15.15 -3.99 20.71
N ASP A 150 -15.27 -2.80 20.12
CA ASP A 150 -15.72 -2.59 18.75
C ASP A 150 -14.51 -2.14 17.94
N VAL A 151 -14.17 -2.96 16.95
CA VAL A 151 -13.05 -2.70 16.08
C VAL A 151 -13.56 -1.94 14.86
N GLU A 152 -13.13 -0.70 14.70
CA GLU A 152 -13.60 0.22 13.68
C GLU A 152 -12.54 0.44 12.60
N GLU A 153 -12.98 0.83 11.41
CA GLU A 153 -12.11 1.24 10.33
C GLU A 153 -11.73 2.72 10.45
N GLU A 154 -10.45 3.02 10.26
CA GLU A 154 -9.86 4.34 10.40
C GLU A 154 -9.11 4.74 9.13
N TRP A 155 -9.23 6.01 8.79
CA TRP A 155 -8.43 6.67 7.77
C TRP A 155 -7.39 7.58 8.43
N LEU A 156 -6.14 7.18 8.32
CA LEU A 156 -5.00 7.86 8.91
C LEU A 156 -4.34 8.82 7.91
N ILE A 157 -3.82 9.92 8.44
CA ILE A 157 -2.78 10.73 7.81
C ILE A 157 -1.50 10.56 8.62
N LEU A 158 -0.43 10.24 7.92
CA LEU A 158 0.86 9.83 8.47
C LEU A 158 1.97 10.72 7.92
N ASP A 159 2.98 11.00 8.74
CA ASP A 159 4.29 11.42 8.25
C ASP A 159 5.01 10.20 7.65
N PRO A 160 5.37 10.23 6.36
CA PRO A 160 6.03 9.09 5.72
C PRO A 160 7.46 8.84 6.23
N ALA A 161 8.10 9.82 6.85
CA ALA A 161 9.49 9.69 7.31
C ALA A 161 9.63 8.66 8.45
N ASP A 162 8.69 8.65 9.39
CA ASP A 162 8.76 7.84 10.60
C ASP A 162 7.44 7.10 10.95
N GLY A 163 6.39 7.29 10.16
CA GLY A 163 5.09 6.68 10.41
C GLY A 163 4.29 7.37 11.51
N THR A 164 4.66 8.57 11.93
CA THR A 164 3.91 9.32 12.94
C THR A 164 2.48 9.59 12.46
N VAL A 165 1.49 9.23 13.27
CA VAL A 165 0.07 9.54 13.01
C VAL A 165 -0.20 11.01 13.29
N LEU A 166 -0.44 11.78 12.23
CA LEU A 166 -0.75 13.21 12.31
C LEU A 166 -2.22 13.44 12.62
N THR A 167 -3.12 12.65 12.03
CA THR A 167 -4.54 12.66 12.34
C THR A 167 -5.20 11.33 11.93
N ARG A 168 -6.42 11.12 12.42
CA ARG A 168 -7.27 9.96 12.12
C ARG A 168 -8.73 10.38 12.00
N ALA A 169 -9.48 9.65 11.20
CA ALA A 169 -10.93 9.76 11.11
C ALA A 169 -11.55 8.37 11.01
N GLU A 170 -12.66 8.13 11.71
CA GLU A 170 -13.48 6.95 11.50
C GLU A 170 -14.10 6.99 10.10
N THR A 171 -14.11 5.85 9.41
CA THR A 171 -14.72 5.76 8.07
C THR A 171 -16.19 5.36 8.13
N MET A 172 -16.66 4.83 9.27
CA MET A 172 -18.00 4.25 9.44
C MET A 172 -18.31 3.16 8.40
N THR A 173 -17.26 2.47 7.91
CA THR A 173 -17.34 1.35 6.97
C THR A 173 -17.08 0.02 7.66
N VAL A 174 -17.47 -1.08 7.02
CA VAL A 174 -17.32 -2.43 7.57
C VAL A 174 -16.75 -3.37 6.52
N ALA A 175 -15.61 -3.97 6.86
CA ALA A 175 -14.99 -5.15 6.25
C ALA A 175 -14.88 -5.04 4.73
N SER A 176 -13.95 -4.22 4.22
CA SER A 176 -13.93 -3.94 2.79
C SER A 176 -12.57 -3.59 2.23
N GLY A 177 -12.26 -4.19 1.07
CA GLY A 177 -11.18 -3.76 0.19
C GLY A 177 -11.32 -2.27 -0.14
N SER A 178 -10.23 -1.53 -0.13
CA SER A 178 -10.26 -0.08 -0.31
C SER A 178 -9.23 0.41 -1.31
N ILE A 179 -9.50 1.57 -1.92
CA ILE A 179 -8.65 2.19 -2.92
C ILE A 179 -8.56 3.69 -2.64
N HIS A 180 -7.33 4.21 -2.55
CA HIS A 180 -7.05 5.64 -2.50
C HIS A 180 -6.93 6.24 -3.89
N PHE A 181 -7.44 7.46 -4.05
CA PHE A 181 -7.35 8.24 -5.29
C PHE A 181 -6.69 9.59 -5.00
N PRO A 182 -5.41 9.80 -5.39
CA PRO A 182 -4.72 11.05 -5.12
C PRO A 182 -5.38 12.20 -5.90
N HIS A 183 -5.67 13.30 -5.20
CA HIS A 183 -6.16 14.53 -5.81
C HIS A 183 -4.98 15.41 -6.28
N PRO A 184 -5.12 16.21 -7.36
CA PRO A 184 -4.04 17.09 -7.81
C PRO A 184 -3.53 18.07 -6.73
N ASN A 185 -4.44 18.61 -5.91
CA ASN A 185 -4.07 19.30 -4.67
C ASN A 185 -3.72 18.26 -3.59
N PRO A 186 -2.46 18.23 -3.09
CA PRO A 186 -1.95 17.19 -2.18
C PRO A 186 -2.60 17.19 -0.80
N ALA A 187 -3.33 18.25 -0.44
CA ALA A 187 -4.09 18.32 0.81
C ALA A 187 -5.32 17.40 0.83
N TYR A 188 -5.72 16.85 -0.32
CA TYR A 188 -6.88 15.98 -0.44
C TYR A 188 -6.49 14.60 -0.94
N MET A 189 -7.20 13.60 -0.43
CA MET A 189 -7.16 12.23 -0.88
C MET A 189 -8.59 11.74 -1.00
N GLY A 190 -8.90 10.97 -2.03
CA GLY A 190 -10.16 10.23 -2.11
C GLY A 190 -9.97 8.83 -1.53
N LEU A 191 -11.00 8.29 -0.89
CA LEU A 191 -11.07 6.90 -0.46
C LEU A 191 -12.38 6.31 -0.96
N THR A 192 -12.29 5.20 -1.70
CA THR A 192 -13.45 4.36 -2.00
C THR A 192 -13.27 3.05 -1.27
N VAL A 193 -14.35 2.60 -0.66
CA VAL A 193 -14.43 1.32 0.05
C VAL A 193 -15.38 0.43 -0.75
N LEU A 194 -14.91 -0.74 -1.16
CA LEU A 194 -15.61 -1.69 -2.02
C LEU A 194 -16.45 -2.63 -1.14
N ALA A 195 -17.78 -2.51 -1.28
CA ALA A 195 -18.75 -3.42 -0.66
C ALA A 195 -19.04 -4.64 -1.55
#